data_AF-A0A842VPQ7-F1
#
_entry.id   AF-A0A842VPQ7-F1
#
_cell.length_a   1.000
_cell.length_b   1.000
_cell.length_c   1.000
_cell.angle_alpha   90.00
_cell.angle_beta   90.00
_cell.angle_gamma   90.00
#
_symmetry.space_group_name_H-M   'P 1'
#
loop_
_entity.id
_entity.type
_entity.pdbx_description
1 polymer ?
#
loop_
_entity_poly.entity_id
_entity_poly.type
_entity_poly.pdbx_seq_one_letter_code
_entity_poly.pdbx_strand_id
1 'polypeptide(L)' 'MEYRKDPHRVYSLIYHLIFVVKYRQPVFIEEIGIIEALKTKIIELSENFEV' A
#
# COMPACT_ATOMS: atom_id res chain seq x y z
N MET A 1 18.85 -3.45 -9.88
CA MET A 1 17.98 -2.50 -9.14
C MET A 1 17.50 -1.47 -10.14
N GLU A 2 16.19 -1.33 -10.29
CA GLU A 2 15.57 -0.37 -11.21
C GLU A 2 15.40 0.99 -10.49
N TYR A 3 15.83 2.07 -11.12
CA TYR A 3 15.83 3.42 -10.55
C TYR A 3 14.89 4.33 -11.34
N ARG A 4 14.05 5.11 -10.65
CA ARG A 4 13.27 6.18 -11.26
C ARG A 4 14.17 7.38 -11.56
N LYS A 5 13.93 8.05 -12.69
CA LYS A 5 14.72 9.19 -13.16
C LYS A 5 13.79 10.36 -13.48
N ASP A 6 13.99 11.46 -12.78
CA ASP A 6 13.41 12.78 -13.07
C ASP A 6 14.52 13.72 -13.55
N PRO A 7 14.22 14.90 -14.15
CA PRO A 7 15.22 15.78 -14.79
C PRO A 7 16.47 16.09 -13.94
N HIS A 8 16.34 16.09 -12.62
CA HIS A 8 17.43 16.37 -11.69
C HIS A 8 17.54 15.37 -10.54
N ARG A 9 16.91 14.19 -10.65
CA ARG A 9 16.85 13.22 -9.53
C ARG A 9 16.89 11.79 -10.06
N VAL A 10 17.69 10.95 -9.42
CA VAL A 10 17.71 9.50 -9.66
C VAL A 10 17.56 8.82 -8.31
N TYR A 11 16.53 7.99 -8.15
CA TYR A 11 16.18 7.44 -6.85
C TYR A 11 15.55 6.04 -6.95
N SER A 12 15.68 5.29 -5.85
CA SER A 12 14.96 4.04 -5.60
C SER A 12 14.65 4.04 -4.10
N LEU A 13 13.42 4.42 -3.75
CA LEU A 13 12.98 4.61 -2.38
C LEU A 13 11.94 3.52 -2.05
N ILE A 14 12.31 2.60 -1.17
CA ILE A 14 11.50 1.44 -0.80
C ILE A 14 11.25 1.51 0.71
N TYR A 15 10.00 1.39 1.12
CA TYR A 15 9.58 1.55 2.51
C TYR A 15 8.78 0.34 3.00
N HIS A 16 8.93 0.01 4.27
CA HIS A 16 8.02 -0.90 4.97
C HIS A 16 6.96 -0.08 5.71
N LEU A 17 5.70 -0.16 5.26
CA LEU A 17 4.57 0.50 5.90
C LEU A 17 3.69 -0.55 6.59
N ILE A 18 3.53 -0.43 7.91
CA ILE A 18 2.73 -1.34 8.73
C ILE A 18 1.74 -0.50 9.54
N PHE A 19 0.45 -0.86 9.49
CA PHE A 19 -0.61 -0.22 10.27
C PHE A 19 -1.54 -1.26 10.89
N VAL A 20 -2.26 -0.85 11.93
CA VAL A 20 -3.21 -1.70 12.65
C VAL A 20 -4.56 -1.01 12.71
N VAL A 21 -5.63 -1.80 12.68
CA VAL A 21 -7.00 -1.28 12.82
C VAL A 21 -7.24 -0.70 14.21
N LYS A 22 -8.24 0.18 14.29
CA LYS A 22 -8.65 0.80 15.55
C LYS A 22 -9.00 -0.27 16.59
N TYR A 23 -8.51 -0.08 17.82
CA TYR A 23 -8.67 -1.03 18.94
C TYR A 23 -8.13 -2.45 18.70
N ARG A 24 -7.34 -2.67 17.64
CA ARG A 24 -6.81 -3.99 17.25
C ARG A 24 -7.89 -5.07 17.16
N GLN A 25 -9.11 -4.70 16.77
CA GLN A 25 -10.18 -5.67 16.59
C GLN A 25 -9.78 -6.71 15.52
N PRO A 26 -10.11 -8.00 15.70
CA PRO A 26 -9.76 -9.04 14.74
C PRO A 26 -10.73 -9.01 13.54
N VAL A 27 -10.68 -7.94 12.75
CA VAL A 27 -11.59 -7.73 11.59
C VAL A 27 -11.04 -8.34 10.29
N PHE A 28 -9.76 -8.69 10.25
CA PHE A 28 -9.13 -9.36 9.12
C PHE A 28 -9.33 -10.87 9.23
N ILE A 29 -10.57 -11.31 9.00
CA ILE A 29 -10.97 -12.71 8.96
C ILE A 29 -11.37 -13.03 7.50
N GLU A 30 -10.92 -14.16 6.97
CA GLU A 30 -11.05 -14.52 5.54
C GLU A 30 -12.51 -14.55 5.03
N GLU A 31 -13.46 -14.85 5.91
CA GLU A 31 -14.87 -15.05 5.56
C GLU A 31 -15.65 -13.75 5.28
N ILE A 32 -15.09 -12.58 5.63
CA ILE A 32 -15.81 -11.29 5.62
C ILE A 32 -15.52 -10.48 4.34
N GLY A 33 -14.50 -10.84 3.55
CA GLY A 33 -14.13 -10.15 2.30
C GLY A 33 -13.52 -8.74 2.48
N ILE A 34 -13.32 -8.30 3.73
CA ILE A 34 -12.72 -6.99 4.05
C ILE A 34 -11.26 -6.92 3.57
N ILE A 35 -10.55 -8.04 3.58
CA ILE A 35 -9.15 -8.12 3.17
C ILE A 35 -9.01 -7.78 1.68
N GLU A 36 -9.87 -8.35 0.85
CA GLU A 36 -9.90 -8.17 -0.60
C GLU A 36 -10.27 -6.73 -0.94
N ALA A 37 -11.34 -6.21 -0.33
CA ALA A 37 -11.76 -4.82 -0.52
C ALA A 37 -10.66 -3.82 -0.14
N LEU A 38 -9.95 -4.09 0.97
CA LEU A 38 -8.83 -3.24 1.41
C LEU A 38 -7.65 -3.32 0.43
N LYS A 39 -7.28 -4.52 -0.03
CA LYS A 39 -6.20 -4.71 -1.02
C LYS A 39 -6.51 -3.95 -2.30
N THR A 40 -7.72 -4.10 -2.85
CA THR A 40 -8.15 -3.39 -4.06
C THR A 40 -8.06 -1.89 -3.87
N LYS A 41 -8.57 -1.36 -2.75
CA LYS A 41 -8.52 0.08 -2.48
C LYS A 41 -7.09 0.61 -2.34
N ILE A 42 -6.19 -0.16 -1.74
CA ILE A 42 -4.77 0.21 -1.61
C ILE A 42 -4.10 0.27 -2.98
N ILE A 43 -4.35 -0.71 -3.86
CA ILE A 43 -3.81 -0.70 -5.23
C ILE A 43 -4.33 0.51 -6.00
N GLU A 44 -5.64 0.79 -5.95
CA GLU A 44 -6.23 1.98 -6.58
C GLU A 44 -5.57 3.28 -6.07
N LEU A 45 -5.29 3.39 -4.77
CA LEU A 45 -4.62 4.56 -4.20
C LEU A 45 -3.16 4.66 -4.65
N SER A 46 -2.43 3.54 -4.65
CA SER A 46 -1.04 3.47 -5.11
C SER A 46 -0.92 3.93 -6.55
N GLU A 47 -1.81 3.49 -7.43
CA GLU A 47 -1.87 3.93 -8.83
C GLU A 47 -2.18 5.42 -8.95
N ASN A 48 -3.19 5.92 -8.21
CA ASN A 48 -3.58 7.34 -8.26
C ASN A 48 -2.49 8.30 -7.78
N PHE A 49 -1.63 7.87 -6.85
CA PHE A 49 -0.54 8.68 -6.30
C PHE A 49 0.84 8.29 -6.86
N GLU A 50 0.90 7.37 -7.83
CA GLU A 50 2.13 6.87 -8.45
C GLU A 50 3.16 6.31 -7.45
N VAL A 51 2.68 5.66 -6.38
CA VAL A 51 3.52 5.08 -5.31
C VAL A 51 3.71 3.60 -5.53
#